data_AF-A0A2R6EII8-F1
#
_entry.id   AF-A0A2R6EII8-F1
#
_cell.length_a   1.000
_cell.length_b   1.000
_cell.length_c   1.000
_cell.angle_alpha   90.00
_cell.angle_beta   90.00
_cell.angle_gamma   90.00
#
_symmetry.space_group_name_H-M   'P 1'
#
loop_
_entity.id
_entity.type
_entity.pdbx_description
1 polymer ?
#
loop_
_entity_poly.entity_id
_entity_poly.type
_entity_poly.pdbx_seq_one_letter_code
_entity_poly.pdbx_strand_id
1 'polypeptide(L)'
;MTLHTDSMNTEQEALIARAIEVLVFGEFLLDWPDLATYRTEAARRNTTGLLARINSRDEDGALRLLTSEENVFPCSAVSLPNFAAGFDWEDDSATPGNTTLNRMLETVTNHSMDDAKFSHETVELLDEHQAVFSPEELVELGVILQLSVDPTENGCPVDPGTGGDKVLHPDDCTERTT
;
A
#
# COMPACT_ATOMS: atom_id res chain seq x y z
N MET A 1 -13.52 -3.23 -16.20
CA MET A 1 -12.29 -3.25 -17.03
C MET A 1 -11.42 -4.31 -16.40
N THR A 2 -11.19 -5.43 -17.10
CA THR A 2 -10.37 -6.54 -16.58
C THR A 2 -8.91 -6.28 -16.92
N LEU A 3 -7.98 -6.57 -16.01
CA LEU A 3 -6.55 -6.35 -16.22
C LEU A 3 -5.84 -7.60 -16.79
N HIS A 4 -6.43 -8.79 -16.62
CA HIS A 4 -5.97 -10.05 -17.23
C HIS A 4 -6.84 -10.45 -18.42
N THR A 5 -6.37 -11.46 -19.15
CA THR A 5 -7.08 -12.05 -20.31
C THR A 5 -7.51 -13.51 -20.12
N ASP A 6 -7.21 -14.15 -18.98
CA ASP A 6 -7.59 -15.53 -18.68
C ASP A 6 -8.50 -15.67 -17.43
N SER A 7 -8.72 -16.89 -16.91
CA SER A 7 -9.61 -17.18 -15.77
C SER A 7 -8.89 -17.51 -14.46
N MET A 8 -7.56 -17.45 -14.44
CA MET A 8 -6.76 -17.72 -13.24
C MET A 8 -6.37 -16.39 -12.59
N ASN A 9 -6.83 -16.17 -11.37
CA ASN A 9 -6.44 -15.02 -10.58
C ASN A 9 -5.35 -15.49 -9.61
N THR A 10 -4.08 -15.24 -9.95
CA THR A 10 -2.96 -15.60 -9.08
C THR A 10 -2.80 -14.56 -7.98
N GLU A 11 -2.16 -14.92 -6.88
CA GLU A 11 -1.84 -13.95 -5.81
C GLU A 11 -0.85 -12.87 -6.30
N GLN A 12 -0.06 -13.18 -7.34
CA GLN A 12 0.74 -12.21 -8.07
C GLN A 12 -0.12 -11.22 -8.87
N GLU A 13 -1.20 -11.66 -9.53
CA GLU A 13 -2.18 -10.75 -10.14
C GLU A 13 -2.80 -9.84 -9.07
N ALA A 14 -3.18 -10.43 -7.93
CA ALA A 14 -3.78 -9.70 -6.83
C ALA A 14 -2.84 -8.64 -6.26
N LEU A 15 -1.55 -8.96 -6.08
CA LEU A 15 -0.52 -8.02 -5.64
C LEU A 15 -0.38 -6.83 -6.61
N ILE A 16 -0.16 -7.10 -7.90
CA ILE A 16 0.06 -6.05 -8.91
C ILE A 16 -1.19 -5.18 -9.06
N ALA A 17 -2.37 -5.80 -9.18
CA ALA A 17 -3.62 -5.08 -9.28
C ALA A 17 -3.88 -4.23 -8.03
N ARG A 18 -3.63 -4.78 -6.84
CA ARG A 18 -3.79 -4.05 -5.58
C ARG A 18 -2.81 -2.89 -5.49
N ALA A 19 -1.55 -3.09 -5.85
CA ALA A 19 -0.51 -2.08 -5.81
C ALA A 19 -0.85 -0.87 -6.67
N ILE A 20 -1.44 -1.09 -7.85
CA ILE A 20 -1.93 -0.03 -8.73
C ILE A 20 -3.19 0.62 -8.15
N GLU A 21 -4.18 -0.18 -7.75
CA GLU A 21 -5.50 0.29 -7.29
C GLU A 21 -5.38 1.29 -6.13
N VAL A 22 -4.53 1.00 -5.15
CA VAL A 22 -4.37 1.86 -3.96
C VAL A 22 -3.64 3.17 -4.28
N LEU A 23 -2.73 3.18 -5.26
CA LEU A 23 -2.09 4.42 -5.72
C LEU A 23 -3.10 5.29 -6.47
N VAL A 24 -3.91 4.71 -7.35
CA VAL A 24 -5.03 5.44 -7.99
C VAL A 24 -6.02 5.97 -6.94
N PHE A 25 -6.28 5.23 -5.86
CA PHE A 25 -7.08 5.74 -4.75
C PHE A 25 -6.41 6.93 -4.05
N GLY A 26 -5.09 6.94 -3.91
CA GLY A 26 -4.35 8.09 -3.38
C GLY A 26 -4.52 9.34 -4.24
N GLU A 27 -4.47 9.23 -5.57
CA GLU A 27 -4.77 10.35 -6.48
C GLU A 27 -6.17 10.92 -6.20
N PHE A 28 -7.18 10.05 -6.03
CA PHE A 28 -8.53 10.51 -5.67
C PHE A 28 -8.61 11.16 -4.29
N LEU A 29 -7.77 10.76 -3.32
CA LEU A 29 -7.76 11.40 -2.01
C LEU A 29 -7.16 12.81 -2.07
N LEU A 30 -6.17 13.06 -2.92
CA LEU A 30 -5.62 14.40 -3.12
C LEU A 30 -6.70 15.37 -3.67
N ASP A 31 -7.56 14.89 -4.56
CA ASP A 31 -8.68 15.69 -5.09
C ASP A 31 -9.87 15.77 -4.11
N TRP A 32 -10.20 14.66 -3.43
CA TRP A 32 -11.39 14.49 -2.60
C TRP A 32 -11.06 13.83 -1.25
N PRO A 33 -10.42 14.56 -0.32
CA PRO A 33 -9.90 14.00 0.93
C PRO A 33 -10.97 13.39 1.84
N ASP A 34 -12.21 13.87 1.76
CA ASP A 34 -13.34 13.35 2.53
C ASP A 34 -13.62 11.86 2.27
N LEU A 35 -13.21 11.32 1.11
CA LEU A 35 -13.34 9.90 0.77
C LEU A 35 -12.67 8.98 1.80
N ALA A 36 -11.57 9.42 2.43
CA ALA A 36 -10.87 8.64 3.45
C ALA A 36 -11.74 8.40 4.70
N THR A 37 -12.73 9.27 4.96
CA THR A 37 -13.63 9.17 6.11
C THR A 37 -14.87 8.32 5.86
N TYR A 38 -15.10 7.95 4.60
CA TYR A 38 -16.29 7.22 4.20
C TYR A 38 -16.24 5.81 4.80
N ARG A 39 -17.34 5.39 5.42
CA ARG A 39 -17.44 4.08 6.10
C ARG A 39 -17.85 2.94 5.17
N THR A 40 -17.63 3.11 3.87
CA THR A 40 -17.88 2.04 2.88
C THR A 40 -16.77 0.99 2.97
N GLU A 41 -17.09 -0.24 2.56
CA GLU A 41 -16.10 -1.32 2.55
C GLU A 41 -14.93 -1.00 1.59
N ALA A 42 -15.25 -0.46 0.41
CA ALA A 42 -14.25 0.02 -0.54
C ALA A 42 -13.32 1.10 0.04
N ALA A 43 -13.87 2.13 0.69
CA ALA A 43 -13.07 3.19 1.29
C ALA A 43 -12.17 2.64 2.40
N ARG A 44 -12.68 1.80 3.30
CA ARG A 44 -11.86 1.17 4.35
C ARG A 44 -10.74 0.33 3.77
N ARG A 45 -11.05 -0.55 2.82
CA ARG A 45 -10.07 -1.42 2.18
C ARG A 45 -8.97 -0.60 1.51
N ASN A 46 -9.33 0.45 0.78
CA ASN A 46 -8.39 1.30 0.05
C ASN A 46 -7.58 2.23 0.95
N THR A 47 -8.18 2.82 1.98
CA THR A 47 -7.46 3.57 3.02
C THR A 47 -6.42 2.68 3.71
N THR A 48 -6.79 1.45 4.13
CA THR A 48 -5.84 0.52 4.76
C THR A 48 -4.75 0.08 3.79
N GLY A 49 -5.08 -0.18 2.52
CA GLY A 49 -4.10 -0.54 1.50
C GLY A 49 -3.12 0.60 1.20
N LEU A 50 -3.62 1.83 1.06
CA LEU A 50 -2.80 3.01 0.82
C LEU A 50 -1.90 3.33 2.01
N LEU A 51 -2.41 3.16 3.24
CA LEU A 51 -1.60 3.24 4.45
C LEU A 51 -0.41 2.27 4.39
N ALA A 52 -0.68 0.99 4.08
CA ALA A 52 0.38 0.00 3.96
C ALA A 52 1.41 0.37 2.89
N ARG A 53 0.97 0.98 1.76
CA ARG A 53 1.89 1.44 0.71
C ARG A 53 2.74 2.60 1.16
N ILE A 54 2.12 3.61 1.75
CA ILE A 54 2.81 4.81 2.21
C ILE A 54 3.84 4.46 3.27
N ASN A 55 3.60 3.45 4.11
CA ASN A 55 4.58 3.01 5.10
C ASN A 55 5.59 1.99 4.58
N SER A 56 5.39 1.39 3.41
CA SER A 56 6.38 0.49 2.79
C SER A 56 7.38 1.33 1.99
N ARG A 57 8.50 1.71 2.63
CA ARG A 57 9.52 2.59 2.06
C ARG A 57 10.94 2.07 2.29
N ASP A 58 11.87 2.51 1.45
CA ASP A 58 13.30 2.38 1.73
C ASP A 58 13.85 3.52 2.61
N GLU A 59 15.15 3.47 2.89
CA GLU A 59 15.88 4.45 3.71
C GLU A 59 15.90 5.87 3.13
N ASP A 60 15.69 6.01 1.81
CA ASP A 60 15.58 7.29 1.12
C ASP A 60 14.13 7.82 1.13
N GLY A 61 13.18 7.06 1.69
CA GLY A 61 11.76 7.39 1.75
C GLY A 61 11.00 7.13 0.45
N ALA A 62 11.59 6.42 -0.52
CA ALA A 62 10.92 6.04 -1.75
C ALA A 62 9.95 4.88 -1.49
N LEU A 63 8.79 4.90 -2.16
CA LEU A 63 7.79 3.84 -2.00
C LEU A 63 8.30 2.51 -2.56
N ARG A 64 8.19 1.44 -1.76
CA ARG A 64 8.58 0.06 -2.10
C ARG A 64 7.40 -0.89 -1.89
N LEU A 65 7.39 -1.99 -2.60
CA LEU A 65 6.48 -3.12 -2.40
C LEU A 65 7.10 -4.17 -1.47
N LEU A 66 8.38 -4.43 -1.64
CA LEU A 66 9.11 -5.56 -1.06
C LEU A 66 9.93 -5.17 0.17
N THR A 67 10.12 -3.87 0.39
CA THR A 67 10.93 -3.33 1.48
C THR A 67 10.14 -2.35 2.34
N SER A 68 10.46 -2.34 3.63
CA SER A 68 10.01 -1.35 4.62
C SER A 68 11.04 -1.28 5.74
N GLU A 69 11.30 -0.10 6.29
CA GLU A 69 12.14 0.05 7.48
C GLU A 69 11.47 -0.51 8.74
N GLU A 70 10.14 -0.35 8.83
CA GLU A 70 9.33 -0.77 9.96
C GLU A 70 8.07 -1.52 9.50
N ASN A 71 7.24 -1.93 10.46
CA ASN A 71 5.94 -2.51 10.14
C ASN A 71 5.07 -1.50 9.38
N VAL A 72 4.42 -1.93 8.30
CA VAL A 72 3.57 -1.01 7.53
C VAL A 72 2.29 -0.61 8.27
N PHE A 73 1.94 -1.34 9.33
CA PHE A 73 0.90 -0.96 10.29
C PHE A 73 1.52 -0.80 11.68
N PRO A 74 2.17 0.35 11.97
CA PRO A 74 2.78 0.59 13.27
C PRO A 74 1.71 0.48 14.37
N CYS A 75 2.10 -0.09 15.51
CA CYS A 75 1.22 -0.35 16.66
C CYS A 75 0.03 -1.31 16.41
N SER A 76 -0.05 -1.97 15.25
CA SER A 76 -1.04 -3.00 14.98
C SER A 76 -0.65 -4.33 15.60
N ALA A 77 -1.64 -5.09 16.09
CA ALA A 77 -1.43 -6.48 16.49
C ALA A 77 -1.11 -7.41 15.30
N VAL A 78 -1.41 -6.95 14.08
CA VAL A 78 -1.07 -7.65 12.83
C VAL A 78 0.21 -7.04 12.29
N SER A 79 1.29 -7.81 12.36
CA SER A 79 2.57 -7.45 11.78
C SER A 79 2.56 -7.71 10.28
N LEU A 80 2.78 -6.66 9.48
CA LEU A 80 3.01 -6.77 8.04
C LEU A 80 4.35 -6.09 7.68
N PRO A 81 5.41 -6.85 7.32
CA PRO A 81 6.76 -6.30 7.18
C PRO A 81 6.98 -5.44 5.93
N ASN A 82 6.16 -5.59 4.90
CA ASN A 82 6.13 -4.75 3.70
C ASN A 82 4.77 -4.96 3.02
N PHE A 83 4.44 -4.15 2.02
CA PHE A 83 3.14 -4.26 1.35
C PHE A 83 2.90 -5.65 0.70
N ALA A 84 3.92 -6.21 0.04
CA ALA A 84 3.79 -7.46 -0.69
C ALA A 84 3.64 -8.70 0.19
N ALA A 85 4.06 -8.64 1.46
CA ALA A 85 3.96 -9.75 2.41
C ALA A 85 2.51 -10.17 2.75
N GLY A 86 1.51 -9.40 2.32
CA GLY A 86 0.10 -9.76 2.41
C GLY A 86 -0.37 -10.71 1.30
N PHE A 87 0.51 -11.08 0.37
CA PHE A 87 0.21 -11.84 -0.84
C PHE A 87 1.19 -13.01 -0.97
N ASP A 88 0.71 -14.14 -1.50
CA ASP A 88 1.55 -15.31 -1.81
C ASP A 88 2.06 -15.21 -3.27
N TRP A 89 2.92 -14.21 -3.51
CA TRP A 89 3.27 -13.76 -4.87
C TRP A 89 4.51 -14.43 -5.47
N GLU A 90 5.16 -15.36 -4.74
CA GLU A 90 6.36 -16.10 -5.19
C GLU A 90 6.06 -17.15 -6.27
N ASP A 91 4.80 -17.29 -6.71
CA ASP A 91 4.45 -18.13 -7.84
C ASP A 91 5.01 -17.54 -9.15
N ASP A 92 5.76 -18.35 -9.90
CA ASP A 92 6.35 -18.01 -11.19
C ASP A 92 5.35 -18.11 -12.36
N SER A 93 4.08 -18.42 -12.09
CA SER A 93 3.03 -18.57 -13.09
C SER A 93 2.59 -17.23 -13.67
N ALA A 94 3.43 -16.66 -14.53
CA ALA A 94 3.13 -15.39 -15.17
C ALA A 94 1.90 -15.47 -16.09
N THR A 95 0.94 -14.58 -15.88
CA THR A 95 -0.27 -14.50 -16.71
C THR A 95 -0.25 -13.26 -17.62
N PRO A 96 -0.88 -13.34 -18.80
CA PRO A 96 -0.90 -12.23 -19.75
C PRO A 96 -1.77 -11.05 -19.26
N GLY A 97 -1.17 -9.86 -19.22
CA GLY A 97 -1.86 -8.60 -19.01
C GLY A 97 -2.55 -8.08 -20.27
N ASN A 98 -2.84 -6.78 -20.31
CA ASN A 98 -3.37 -6.12 -21.50
C ASN A 98 -2.92 -4.65 -21.59
N THR A 99 -3.33 -3.97 -22.67
CA THR A 99 -2.97 -2.55 -22.91
C THR A 99 -3.38 -1.58 -21.79
N THR A 100 -4.36 -1.94 -20.95
CA THR A 100 -4.72 -1.15 -19.76
C THR A 100 -3.66 -1.30 -18.68
N LEU A 101 -3.19 -2.53 -18.42
CA LEU A 101 -2.09 -2.80 -17.48
C LEU A 101 -0.85 -2.00 -17.91
N ASN A 102 -0.46 -2.05 -19.18
CA ASN A 102 0.68 -1.30 -19.70
C ASN A 102 0.59 0.19 -19.37
N ARG A 103 -0.57 0.81 -19.63
CA ARG A 103 -0.77 2.25 -19.36
C ARG A 103 -0.74 2.56 -17.87
N MET A 104 -1.36 1.72 -17.05
CA MET A 104 -1.36 1.91 -15.60
C MET A 104 0.06 1.78 -15.04
N LEU A 105 0.84 0.80 -15.49
CA LEU A 105 2.25 0.65 -15.12
C LEU A 105 3.07 1.86 -15.57
N GLU A 106 2.87 2.34 -16.79
CA GLU A 106 3.55 3.55 -17.28
C GLU A 106 3.19 4.78 -16.43
N THR A 107 1.93 4.94 -16.04
CA THR A 107 1.50 6.04 -15.15
C THR A 107 2.17 5.96 -13.78
N VAL A 108 2.18 4.78 -13.14
CA VAL A 108 2.69 4.66 -11.76
C VAL A 108 4.21 4.57 -11.67
N THR A 109 4.86 4.07 -12.72
CA THR A 109 6.33 3.87 -12.74
C THR A 109 7.09 4.87 -13.60
N ASN A 110 6.41 5.64 -14.45
CA ASN A 110 7.01 6.46 -15.50
C ASN A 110 7.93 5.66 -16.47
N HIS A 111 7.71 4.35 -16.57
CA HIS A 111 8.41 3.45 -17.50
C HIS A 111 7.42 2.81 -18.46
N SER A 112 7.66 3.00 -19.76
CA SER A 112 6.87 2.35 -20.80
C SER A 112 7.13 0.84 -20.79
N MET A 113 6.04 0.05 -20.78
CA MET A 113 6.08 -1.40 -20.96
C MET A 113 5.22 -1.83 -22.15
N ASP A 114 5.81 -2.63 -23.03
CA ASP A 114 5.09 -3.37 -24.07
C ASP A 114 4.83 -4.80 -23.58
N ASP A 115 3.63 -5.33 -23.84
CA ASP A 115 3.22 -6.70 -23.44
C ASP A 115 3.41 -7.02 -21.95
N ALA A 116 2.99 -6.11 -21.04
CA ALA A 116 3.12 -6.35 -19.60
C ALA A 116 2.32 -7.58 -19.15
N LYS A 117 2.86 -8.26 -18.15
CA LYS A 117 2.32 -9.50 -17.57
C LYS A 117 2.11 -9.32 -16.09
N PHE A 118 1.35 -10.20 -15.48
CA PHE A 118 1.43 -10.36 -14.03
C PHE A 118 2.58 -11.32 -13.76
N SER A 119 3.75 -10.79 -13.47
CA SER A 119 5.00 -11.53 -13.34
C SER A 119 5.89 -10.92 -12.26
N HIS A 120 6.92 -11.66 -11.85
CA HIS A 120 7.95 -11.17 -10.93
C HIS A 120 8.60 -9.88 -11.44
N GLU A 121 8.92 -9.82 -12.74
CA GLU A 121 9.47 -8.61 -13.39
C GLU A 121 8.56 -7.39 -13.23
N THR A 122 7.23 -7.58 -13.24
CA THR A 122 6.29 -6.47 -13.05
C THR A 122 6.20 -6.05 -11.58
N VAL A 123 6.33 -7.00 -10.64
CA VAL A 123 6.46 -6.69 -9.22
C VAL A 123 7.76 -5.92 -8.96
N GLU A 124 8.88 -6.34 -9.53
CA GLU A 124 10.18 -5.67 -9.42
C GLU A 124 10.13 -4.25 -10.01
N LEU A 125 9.55 -4.07 -11.20
CA LEU A 125 9.34 -2.75 -11.79
C LEU A 125 8.55 -1.83 -10.84
N LEU A 126 7.44 -2.35 -10.29
CA LEU A 126 6.63 -1.62 -9.33
C LEU A 126 7.35 -1.42 -7.99
N ASP A 127 8.32 -2.24 -7.60
CA ASP A 127 9.10 -2.03 -6.39
C ASP A 127 10.12 -0.90 -6.60
N GLU A 128 10.82 -0.89 -7.74
CA GLU A 128 11.96 -0.03 -7.99
C GLU A 128 11.59 1.40 -8.45
N HIS A 129 10.48 1.56 -9.17
CA HIS A 129 10.25 2.76 -9.98
C HIS A 129 8.98 3.56 -9.66
N GLN A 130 8.38 3.43 -8.48
CA GLN A 130 7.16 4.18 -8.16
C GLN A 130 7.43 5.69 -8.10
N ALA A 131 6.75 6.43 -8.96
CA ALA A 131 6.93 7.87 -9.09
C ALA A 131 5.60 8.64 -9.18
N VAL A 132 4.50 8.01 -8.75
CA VAL A 132 3.15 8.57 -8.88
C VAL A 132 2.89 9.79 -7.99
N PHE A 133 3.60 9.92 -6.86
CA PHE A 133 3.43 11.03 -5.92
C PHE A 133 4.75 11.77 -5.67
N SER A 134 4.68 13.10 -5.60
CA SER A 134 5.76 13.92 -5.07
C SER A 134 5.91 13.72 -3.55
N PRO A 135 7.07 14.09 -2.97
CA PRO A 135 7.23 14.08 -1.51
C PRO A 135 6.16 14.90 -0.78
N GLU A 136 5.76 16.04 -1.33
CA GLU A 136 4.69 16.88 -0.76
C GLU A 136 3.33 16.19 -0.82
N GLU A 137 2.99 15.53 -1.92
CA GLU A 137 1.76 14.74 -2.06
C GLU A 137 1.75 13.55 -1.10
N LEU A 138 2.89 12.90 -0.86
CA LEU A 138 3.00 11.83 0.15
C LEU A 138 2.74 12.34 1.57
N VAL A 139 3.20 13.56 1.90
CA VAL A 139 2.90 14.19 3.19
C VAL A 139 1.42 14.54 3.29
N GLU A 140 0.83 15.11 2.23
CA GLU A 140 -0.61 15.43 2.19
C GLU A 140 -1.47 14.17 2.36
N LEU A 141 -1.15 13.09 1.65
CA LEU A 141 -1.80 11.79 1.83
C LEU A 141 -1.64 11.27 3.26
N GLY A 142 -0.46 11.41 3.86
CA GLY A 142 -0.25 11.07 5.27
C GLY A 142 -1.20 11.82 6.20
N VAL A 143 -1.38 13.12 6.00
CA VAL A 143 -2.32 13.95 6.77
C VAL A 143 -3.77 13.54 6.54
N ILE A 144 -4.19 13.28 5.29
CA ILE A 144 -5.54 12.81 4.96
C ILE A 144 -5.85 11.49 5.66
N LEU A 145 -4.88 10.59 5.70
CA LEU A 145 -4.97 9.29 6.37
C LEU A 145 -4.77 9.36 7.89
N GLN A 146 -4.60 10.56 8.45
CA GLN A 146 -4.37 10.82 9.87
C GLN A 146 -3.13 10.11 10.43
N LEU A 147 -2.09 10.00 9.61
CA LEU A 147 -0.78 9.56 10.06
C LEU A 147 -0.09 10.67 10.84
N SER A 148 0.60 10.27 11.91
CA SER A 148 1.48 11.22 12.58
C SER A 148 2.61 11.57 11.62
N VAL A 149 2.78 12.88 11.42
CA VAL A 149 3.88 13.46 10.62
C VAL A 149 5.00 13.96 11.54
N ASP A 150 4.86 13.82 12.85
CA ASP A 150 5.87 14.18 13.84
C ASP A 150 6.64 12.92 14.27
N PRO A 151 7.92 12.77 13.87
CA PRO A 151 8.73 11.61 14.25
C PRO A 151 9.02 11.54 15.77
N THR A 152 8.65 12.56 16.54
CA THR A 152 8.76 12.58 18.00
C THR A 152 7.47 12.19 18.73
N GLU A 153 6.35 12.11 18.01
CA GLU A 153 5.11 11.55 18.54
C GLU A 153 5.21 10.02 18.53
N ASN A 154 5.83 9.44 19.56
CA ASN A 154 5.77 8.01 19.88
C ASN A 154 4.36 7.53 20.31
N GLY A 155 3.32 8.25 19.94
CA GLY A 155 1.95 8.00 20.36
C GLY A 155 1.23 7.13 19.36
N CYS A 156 1.10 5.83 19.66
CA CYS A 156 0.16 4.98 18.96
C CYS A 156 -1.24 5.62 19.02
N PRO A 157 -1.98 5.73 17.90
CA PRO A 157 -3.35 6.25 17.93
C PRO A 157 -4.23 5.37 18.84
N VAL A 158 -5.04 6.03 19.65
CA VAL A 158 -5.95 5.38 20.61
C VAL A 158 -7.08 4.71 19.83
N ASP A 159 -7.36 3.42 20.08
CA ASP A 159 -8.45 2.68 19.46
C ASP A 159 -9.81 3.36 19.75
N PRO A 160 -10.52 3.88 18.74
CA PRO A 160 -11.83 4.51 18.95
C PRO A 160 -12.95 3.48 19.26
N GLY A 161 -12.68 2.17 19.14
CA GLY A 161 -13.61 1.07 19.34
C GLY A 161 -13.77 0.61 20.79
N THR A 162 -12.81 0.89 21.67
CA THR A 162 -12.93 0.64 23.11
C THR A 162 -13.18 1.94 23.84
N GLY A 163 -14.44 2.20 24.21
CA GLY A 163 -14.77 3.33 25.06
C GLY A 163 -13.88 3.38 26.31
N GLY A 164 -13.03 4.41 26.38
CA GLY A 164 -12.26 4.78 27.56
C GLY A 164 -10.74 4.63 27.39
N ASP A 165 -10.05 5.79 27.33
CA ASP A 165 -8.76 6.14 27.94
C ASP A 165 -7.71 5.03 28.13
N LYS A 166 -7.53 4.12 27.16
CA LYS A 166 -6.37 3.24 27.12
C LYS A 166 -5.43 3.72 26.03
N VAL A 167 -4.51 4.58 26.44
CA VAL A 167 -3.28 4.83 25.69
C VAL A 167 -2.52 3.51 25.64
N LEU A 168 -2.38 2.92 24.45
CA LEU A 168 -1.49 1.78 24.24
C LEU A 168 -0.07 2.32 24.36
N HIS A 169 0.66 1.88 25.39
CA HIS A 169 2.06 2.26 25.56
C HIS A 169 2.87 1.63 24.41
N PRO A 170 3.85 2.33 23.80
CA PRO A 170 4.63 1.76 22.70
C PRO A 170 5.34 0.44 23.06
N ASP A 171 5.62 0.21 24.34
CA ASP A 171 6.19 -1.05 24.85
C ASP A 171 5.18 -2.23 24.89
N ASP A 172 3.88 -1.96 24.91
CA ASP A 172 2.81 -2.98 24.96
C ASP A 172 2.48 -3.57 23.58
N CYS A 173 3.06 -3.03 22.50
CA CYS A 173 2.91 -3.54 21.13
C CYS A 173 3.86 -4.69 20.78
N THR A 174 4.73 -5.12 21.71
CA THR A 174 5.60 -6.28 21.51
C THR A 174 4.98 -7.55 22.11
N GLU A 175 5.01 -8.63 21.33
CA GLU A 175 4.42 -9.93 21.65
C GLU A 175 4.75 -10.42 23.08
N ARG A 176 3.72 -10.68 23.88
CA ARG A 176 3.85 -11.66 24.97
C ARG A 176 3.79 -13.05 24.36
N THR A 177 4.95 -13.58 23.95
CA THR A 177 5.12 -15.02 23.77
C THR A 177 4.93 -15.72 25.12
N THR A 178 3.87 -16.53 25.23
CA THR A 178 3.80 -17.62 26.21
C THR A 178 4.12 -18.94 25.54
#